data_AF-A0A7C1T3E6-F1
#
_entry.id   AF-A0A7C1T3E6-F1
#
_cell.length_a   1.000
_cell.length_b   1.000
_cell.length_c   1.000
_cell.angle_alpha   90.00
_cell.angle_beta   90.00
_cell.angle_gamma   90.00
#
_symmetry.space_group_name_H-M   'P 1'
#
loop_
_entity.id
_entity.type
_entity.pdbx_description
1 polymer ?
#
loop_
_entity_poly.entity_id
_entity_poly.type
_entity_poly.pdbx_seq_one_letter_code
_entity_poly.pdbx_strand_id
1 'polypeptide(L)'
;MKTFSAVPGKERSREVACNLCFSNHYKTLLKSTDFLFVKCSSCGLIYQNPQVLFADLKERYTADYFKYEINNEENFFRLMKLG
;
A
#
# COMPACT_ATOMS: atom_id res chain seq x y z
N MET A 1 -4.20 -21.32 5.77
CA MET A 1 -5.21 -20.25 5.61
C MET A 1 -4.79 -19.37 4.46
N LYS A 2 -5.65 -19.15 3.46
CA LYS A 2 -5.35 -18.23 2.34
C LYS A 2 -5.65 -16.80 2.81
N THR A 3 -4.71 -15.87 2.64
CA THR A 3 -4.97 -14.45 2.85
C THR A 3 -5.81 -13.89 1.72
N PHE A 4 -6.68 -12.93 2.02
CA PHE A 4 -7.45 -12.25 0.97
C PHE A 4 -6.51 -11.48 0.04
N SER A 5 -6.79 -11.54 -1.26
CA SER A 5 -6.07 -10.79 -2.27
C SER A 5 -7.05 -10.39 -3.37
N ALA A 6 -7.09 -9.09 -3.66
CA ALA A 6 -7.80 -8.53 -4.80
C ALA A 6 -6.79 -8.26 -5.92
N VAL A 7 -7.15 -8.60 -7.15
CA VAL A 7 -6.32 -8.29 -8.32
C VAL A 7 -6.38 -6.77 -8.54
N PRO A 8 -5.24 -6.07 -8.62
CA PRO A 8 -5.22 -4.64 -8.93
C PRO A 8 -5.90 -4.33 -10.26
N GLY A 9 -6.75 -3.30 -10.29
CA GLY A 9 -7.39 -2.81 -11.51
C GLY A 9 -6.49 -1.85 -12.31
N LYS A 10 -7.06 -1.16 -13.31
CA LYS A 10 -6.40 -0.02 -13.96
C LYS A 10 -6.49 1.21 -13.07
N GLU A 11 -5.58 1.29 -12.11
CA GLU A 11 -5.55 2.37 -11.13
C GLU A 11 -4.69 3.53 -11.63
N ARG A 12 -5.15 4.75 -11.40
CA ARG A 12 -4.38 5.95 -11.69
C ARG A 12 -3.37 6.18 -10.59
N SER A 13 -2.23 6.76 -10.96
CA SER A 13 -1.20 7.15 -10.01
C SER A 13 -0.81 8.62 -10.21
N ARG A 14 -0.24 9.21 -9.17
CA ARG A 14 0.31 10.57 -9.20
C ARG A 14 1.65 10.60 -8.49
N GLU A 15 2.54 11.46 -8.97
CA GLU A 15 3.72 11.81 -8.19
C GLU A 15 3.33 12.63 -6.97
N VAL A 16 4.04 12.41 -5.86
CA VAL A 16 3.85 13.15 -4.61
C VAL A 16 5.19 13.66 -4.07
N ALA A 17 5.13 14.79 -3.38
CA ALA A 17 6.23 15.26 -2.53
C ALA A 17 6.52 14.25 -1.41
N CYS A 18 7.71 14.32 -0.82
CA CYS A 18 8.04 13.53 0.35
C CYS A 18 7.05 13.81 1.50
N ASN A 19 6.39 12.76 2.01
CA ASN A 19 5.40 12.87 3.09
C ASN A 19 5.98 13.33 4.45
N LEU A 20 7.30 13.37 4.60
CA LEU A 20 7.97 13.79 5.84
C LEU A 20 8.48 15.24 5.77
N CYS A 21 9.17 15.60 4.67
CA CYS A 21 9.83 16.91 4.56
C CYS A 21 9.35 17.77 3.38
N PHE A 22 8.36 17.28 2.61
CA PHE A 22 7.75 17.95 1.46
C PHE A 22 8.68 18.27 0.29
N SER A 23 9.94 17.81 0.32
CA SER A 23 10.86 17.89 -0.82
C SER A 23 10.38 17.06 -2.01
N ASN A 24 10.55 17.60 -3.21
CA ASN A 24 10.29 16.92 -4.49
C ASN A 24 11.54 16.18 -5.02
N HIS A 25 12.65 16.19 -4.28
CA HIS A 25 13.89 15.55 -4.71
C HIS A 25 14.03 14.15 -4.14
N TYR A 26 14.18 13.17 -5.02
CA TYR A 26 14.36 11.77 -4.67
C TYR A 26 15.26 11.05 -5.66
N LYS A 27 15.77 9.89 -5.24
CA LYS A 27 16.50 8.95 -6.08
C LYS A 27 15.72 7.64 -6.16
N THR A 28 15.69 7.01 -7.32
CA THR A 28 15.15 5.66 -7.47
C THR A 28 15.93 4.70 -6.58
N LEU A 29 15.20 3.91 -5.79
CA LEU A 29 15.77 2.90 -4.91
C LEU A 29 15.47 1.49 -5.44
N LEU A 30 14.21 1.24 -5.82
CA LEU A 30 13.75 -0.05 -6.32
C LEU A 30 12.69 0.17 -7.38
N LYS A 31 12.88 -0.44 -8.54
CA LYS A 31 11.93 -0.40 -9.65
C LYS A 31 11.51 -1.82 -10.02
N SER A 32 10.21 -2.04 -10.08
CA SER A 32 9.58 -3.25 -10.62
C SER A 32 8.70 -2.86 -11.82
N THR A 33 8.04 -3.82 -12.44
CA THR A 33 7.07 -3.59 -13.51
C THR A 33 5.90 -2.74 -13.02
N ASP A 34 5.41 -2.99 -11.80
CA ASP A 34 4.16 -2.42 -11.30
C ASP A 34 4.34 -1.34 -10.22
N PHE A 35 5.56 -1.15 -9.71
CA PHE A 35 5.81 -0.20 -8.62
C PHE A 35 7.23 0.38 -8.66
N LEU A 36 7.35 1.56 -8.04
CA LEU A 36 8.60 2.30 -7.88
C LEU A 36 8.70 2.82 -6.46
N PHE A 37 9.78 2.44 -5.77
CA PHE A 37 10.18 3.04 -4.50
C PHE A 37 11.35 3.99 -4.72
N VAL A 38 11.23 5.15 -4.11
CA VAL A 38 12.24 6.21 -4.15
C VAL A 38 12.69 6.55 -2.74
N LYS A 39 13.92 7.05 -2.61
CA LYS A 39 14.46 7.60 -1.38
C LYS A 39 14.55 9.12 -1.49
N CYS A 40 13.92 9.85 -0.56
CA CYS A 40 14.03 11.30 -0.49
C CYS A 40 15.49 11.72 -0.31
N SER A 41 15.95 12.66 -1.14
CA SER A 41 17.33 13.17 -1.05
C SER A 41 17.54 14.14 0.10
N SER A 42 16.46 14.68 0.69
CA SER A 42 16.52 15.66 1.78
C SER A 42 16.45 15.01 3.16
N CYS A 43 15.51 14.10 3.40
CA CYS A 43 15.30 13.47 4.73
C CYS A 43 15.55 11.97 4.78
N GLY A 44 15.81 11.32 3.63
CA GLY A 44 16.08 9.89 3.56
C GLY A 44 14.86 8.97 3.64
N LEU A 45 13.62 9.48 3.78
CA LEU A 45 12.40 8.67 3.75
C LEU A 45 12.33 7.83 2.47
N ILE A 46 12.05 6.54 2.61
CA ILE A 46 11.75 5.63 1.50
C ILE A 46 10.24 5.53 1.36
N TYR A 47 9.72 5.78 0.16
CA TYR A 47 8.29 5.76 -0.10
C TYR A 47 8.02 5.37 -1.55
N GLN A 48 6.81 4.89 -1.82
CA GLN A 48 6.36 4.62 -3.18
C GLN A 48 6.09 5.95 -3.89
N ASN A 49 6.58 6.10 -5.11
CA ASN A 49 6.31 7.24 -5.97
C ASN A 49 6.45 6.82 -7.45
N PRO A 50 5.42 6.96 -8.31
CA PRO A 50 4.11 7.56 -8.04
C PRO A 50 3.22 6.69 -7.13
N GLN A 51 2.29 7.34 -6.42
CA GLN A 51 1.31 6.69 -5.54
C GLN A 51 -0.04 6.55 -6.23
N VAL A 52 -0.71 5.41 -6.00
CA VAL A 52 -2.08 5.18 -6.47
C VAL A 52 -3.02 6.23 -5.89
N LEU A 53 -3.93 6.73 -6.72
CA LEU A 53 -4.97 7.66 -6.25
C LEU A 53 -5.86 6.95 -5.24
N PHE A 54 -6.09 7.61 -4.11
CA PHE A 54 -6.92 7.05 -3.04
C PHE A 54 -8.32 6.62 -3.50
N ALA A 55 -8.91 7.35 -4.45
CA ALA A 55 -10.19 7.00 -5.04
C ALA A 55 -10.19 5.61 -5.68
N ASP A 56 -9.11 5.26 -6.39
CA ASP A 56 -9.00 3.97 -7.07
C ASP A 56 -8.59 2.87 -6.08
N LEU A 57 -7.78 3.22 -5.08
CA LEU A 57 -7.36 2.29 -4.01
C LEU A 57 -8.55 1.78 -3.17
N LYS A 58 -9.56 2.64 -2.93
CA LYS A 58 -10.77 2.26 -2.18
C LYS A 58 -11.51 1.09 -2.80
N GLU A 59 -11.50 0.97 -4.12
CA GLU A 59 -12.19 -0.09 -4.85
C GLU A 59 -11.60 -1.48 -4.57
N ARG A 60 -10.41 -1.57 -3.94
CA ARG A 60 -9.86 -2.85 -3.47
C ARG A 60 -10.54 -3.36 -2.20
N TYR A 61 -11.12 -2.48 -1.39
CA TYR A 61 -11.73 -2.78 -0.10
C TYR A 61 -13.24 -2.94 -0.27
N THR A 62 -13.63 -3.95 -1.06
CA THR A 62 -15.03 -4.24 -1.37
C THR A 62 -15.74 -4.98 -0.24
N ALA A 63 -17.04 -5.22 -0.39
CA ALA A 63 -17.81 -6.05 0.53
C ALA A 63 -17.19 -7.46 0.74
N ASP A 64 -16.54 -8.03 -0.27
CA ASP A 64 -15.89 -9.33 -0.18
C ASP A 64 -14.67 -9.32 0.74
N TYR A 65 -13.90 -8.23 0.71
CA TYR A 65 -12.80 -8.01 1.66
C TYR A 65 -13.34 -7.97 3.10
N PHE A 66 -14.36 -7.16 3.36
CA PHE A 66 -14.92 -7.05 4.70
C PHE A 66 -15.54 -8.37 5.19
N LYS A 67 -16.22 -9.11 4.31
CA LYS A 67 -16.75 -10.44 4.63
C LYS A 67 -15.63 -11.42 4.99
N TYR A 68 -14.51 -11.38 4.28
CA TYR A 68 -13.34 -12.17 4.64
C TYR A 68 -12.80 -11.79 6.03
N GLU A 69 -12.63 -10.50 6.31
CA GLU A 69 -12.09 -10.03 7.60
C GLU A 69 -12.97 -10.50 8.77
N ILE A 70 -14.29 -10.29 8.69
CA ILE A 70 -15.25 -10.70 9.73
C ILE A 70 -15.23 -12.22 9.92
N ASN A 71 -15.24 -13.01 8.83
CA ASN A 71 -15.21 -14.46 8.94
C ASN A 71 -13.92 -15.01 9.58
N ASN A 72 -12.85 -14.23 9.60
CA ASN A 72 -11.54 -14.67 10.10
C ASN A 72 -11.09 -13.93 11.37
N GLU A 73 -11.86 -12.97 11.89
CA GLU A 73 -11.47 -12.14 13.04
C GLU A 73 -11.11 -12.97 14.28
N GLU A 74 -11.90 -14.02 14.58
CA GLU A 74 -11.63 -14.95 15.68
C GLU A 74 -10.33 -15.75 15.49
N ASN A 75 -10.04 -16.17 14.26
CA ASN A 75 -8.81 -16.89 13.96
C ASN A 75 -7.59 -15.97 14.16
N PHE A 76 -7.67 -14.73 13.68
CA PHE A 76 -6.61 -13.74 13.88
C PHE A 76 -6.42 -13.38 15.34
N PHE A 77 -7.51 -13.19 16.09
CA PHE A 77 -7.43 -12.91 17.52
C PHE A 77 -6.79 -14.06 18.30
N ARG A 78 -7.09 -15.31 17.93
CA ARG A 78 -6.42 -16.48 18.51
C ARG A 78 -4.93 -16.49 18.21
N LEU A 79 -4.53 -16.18 16.99
CA LEU A 79 -3.10 -16.06 16.63
C LEU A 79 -2.40 -15.00 17.47
N MET A 80 -2.99 -13.81 17.64
CA MET A 80 -2.40 -12.74 18.48
C MET A 80 -2.24 -13.15 19.94
N LYS A 81 -3.09 -14.04 20.46
CA LYS A 81 -2.99 -14.56 21.84
C LYS A 81 -1.89 -15.59 22.03
N LEU A 82 -1.30 -16.14 20.96
CA LEU A 82 -0.25 -17.14 21.04
C LEU A 82 1.16 -16.54 21.24
N GLY A 83 1.30 -15.21 21.13
CA GLY A 83 2.60 -14.52 21.18
C GLY A 83 3.35 -14.62 19.87
#